data_AF-A0A6I3XIY1-F1
#
_entry.id   AF-A0A6I3XIY1-F1
#
_cell.length_a   1.000
_cell.length_b   1.000
_cell.length_c   1.000
_cell.angle_alpha   90.00
_cell.angle_beta   90.00
_cell.angle_gamma   90.00
#
_symmetry.space_group_name_H-M   'P 1'
#
loop_
_entity.id
_entity.type
_entity.pdbx_description
1 polymer ?
#
loop_
_entity_poly.entity_id
_entity_poly.type
_entity_poly.pdbx_seq_one_letter_code
_entity_poly.pdbx_strand_id
1 'polypeptide(L)'
;MCSPGCASNGTTAFYLFNESSVTINRPDAEMFSLISLDVAKTFLGNDKPVTLTLTATGLNGVVTSTILIDAEAADAFSTFKFEDFTNIHSLTITGGQEFPEFAIDNVILSPVPEPASWATLIIGLGVIGGAFRRRRLARRPG
;
A
#
# COMPACT_ATOMS: atom_id res chain seq x y z
N MET A 1 17.38 20.63 -5.94
CA MET A 1 17.78 21.14 -4.61
C MET A 1 16.56 21.87 -4.05
N CYS A 2 16.02 21.46 -2.90
CA CYS A 2 14.93 22.20 -2.26
C CYS A 2 15.48 23.44 -1.53
N SER A 3 14.73 24.53 -1.54
CA SER A 3 14.98 25.70 -0.70
C SER A 3 13.67 26.16 -0.05
N PRO A 4 13.55 26.15 1.30
CA PRO A 4 14.54 25.67 2.27
C PRO A 4 14.84 24.16 2.11
N GLY A 5 15.86 23.66 2.83
CA GLY A 5 16.30 22.27 2.72
C GLY A 5 15.17 21.25 2.93
N CYS A 6 15.23 20.11 2.22
CA CYS A 6 14.27 19.02 2.36
C CYS A 6 14.86 17.87 3.19
N ALA A 7 14.01 17.14 3.91
CA ALA A 7 14.42 15.91 4.59
C ALA A 7 15.00 14.92 3.57
N SER A 8 16.16 14.35 3.86
CA SER A 8 16.80 13.38 2.97
C SER A 8 17.66 12.41 3.77
N ASN A 9 17.60 11.14 3.37
CA ASN A 9 18.38 10.01 3.87
C ASN A 9 19.36 9.48 2.80
N GLY A 10 19.53 10.19 1.68
CA GLY A 10 20.39 9.80 0.56
C GLY A 10 19.73 8.92 -0.51
N THR A 11 18.45 8.56 -0.36
CA THR A 11 17.64 7.89 -1.39
C THR A 11 16.67 8.84 -2.08
N THR A 12 16.00 8.36 -3.13
CA THR A 12 14.97 9.10 -3.85
C THR A 12 13.64 9.00 -3.12
N ALA A 13 13.23 10.07 -2.45
CA ALA A 13 11.92 10.17 -1.81
C ALA A 13 10.91 10.93 -2.69
N PHE A 14 9.62 10.70 -2.42
CA PHE A 14 8.52 11.45 -3.01
C PHE A 14 8.15 12.63 -2.10
N TYR A 15 8.26 13.85 -2.61
CA TYR A 15 8.01 15.07 -1.85
C TYR A 15 6.74 15.75 -2.36
N LEU A 16 5.78 15.99 -1.48
CA LEU A 16 4.61 16.80 -1.80
C LEU A 16 4.91 18.26 -1.46
N PHE A 17 4.79 19.12 -2.47
CA PHE A 17 5.00 20.57 -2.38
C PHE A 17 3.67 21.27 -2.68
N ASN A 18 3.11 21.98 -1.70
CA ASN A 18 1.80 22.66 -1.82
C ASN A 18 0.60 21.72 -2.10
N GLU A 19 0.81 20.41 -2.17
CA GLU A 19 -0.24 19.41 -2.27
C GLU A 19 -0.49 18.82 -0.89
N SER A 20 -1.76 18.70 -0.51
CA SER A 20 -2.17 18.13 0.77
C SER A 20 -2.45 16.65 0.70
N SER A 21 -2.43 16.00 -0.47
CA SER A 21 -2.69 14.56 -0.55
C SER A 21 -2.07 13.90 -1.76
N VAL A 22 -1.66 12.64 -1.60
CA VAL A 22 -1.30 11.73 -2.68
C VAL A 22 -2.16 10.48 -2.62
N THR A 23 -2.57 9.96 -3.78
CA THR A 23 -3.28 8.68 -3.88
C THR A 23 -2.43 7.66 -4.60
N ILE A 24 -2.30 6.48 -3.98
CA ILE A 24 -1.62 5.31 -4.50
C ILE A 24 -2.70 4.29 -4.86
N ASN A 25 -2.77 3.95 -6.14
CA ASN A 25 -3.61 2.89 -6.67
C ASN A 25 -2.79 2.00 -7.60
N ARG A 26 -3.24 0.76 -7.80
CA ARG A 26 -2.66 -0.11 -8.81
C ARG A 26 -3.42 0.02 -10.13
N PRO A 27 -2.73 0.19 -11.28
CA PRO A 27 -3.38 0.31 -12.60
C PRO A 27 -4.17 -0.94 -13.02
N ASP A 28 -3.78 -2.11 -12.52
CA ASP A 28 -4.41 -3.42 -12.80
C ASP A 28 -5.63 -3.71 -11.90
N ALA A 29 -6.00 -2.78 -11.03
CA ALA A 29 -7.08 -2.92 -10.04
C ALA A 29 -6.91 -4.11 -9.07
N GLU A 30 -5.72 -4.69 -8.99
CA GLU A 30 -5.42 -5.74 -8.03
C GLU A 30 -5.36 -5.17 -6.60
N MET A 31 -5.70 -6.01 -5.64
CA MET A 31 -5.58 -5.67 -4.23
C MET A 31 -4.14 -5.79 -3.75
N PHE A 32 -3.79 -4.94 -2.78
CA PHE A 32 -2.52 -4.96 -2.08
C PHE A 32 -2.73 -4.73 -0.59
N SER A 33 -1.70 -5.00 0.20
CA SER A 33 -1.63 -4.63 1.61
C SER A 33 -0.46 -3.68 1.81
N LEU A 34 -0.66 -2.60 2.57
CA LEU A 34 0.42 -1.71 2.99
C LEU A 34 1.11 -2.32 4.21
N ILE A 35 2.43 -2.52 4.15
CA ILE A 35 3.22 -3.06 5.26
C ILE A 35 3.89 -1.92 6.02
N SER A 36 4.56 -1.02 5.31
CA SER A 36 5.25 0.11 5.92
C SER A 36 5.50 1.23 4.92
N LEU A 37 5.76 2.42 5.45
CA LEU A 37 6.32 3.53 4.70
C LEU A 37 7.14 4.42 5.63
N ASP A 38 8.10 5.13 5.07
CA ASP A 38 8.86 6.14 5.79
C ASP A 38 8.26 7.52 5.54
N VAL A 39 8.14 8.32 6.60
CA VAL A 39 7.59 9.68 6.53
C VAL A 39 8.59 10.68 7.08
N ALA A 40 8.67 11.85 6.44
CA ALA A 40 9.29 13.05 6.98
C ALA A 40 8.49 14.29 6.58
N LYS A 41 8.86 15.47 7.08
CA LYS A 41 8.37 16.74 6.51
C LYS A 41 9.10 17.07 5.23
N THR A 42 8.41 17.77 4.32
CA THR A 42 9.04 18.25 3.09
C THR A 42 10.08 19.32 3.39
N PHE A 43 9.78 20.31 4.23
CA PHE A 43 10.66 21.46 4.47
C PHE A 43 11.22 21.47 5.90
N LEU A 44 12.55 21.60 6.01
CA LEU A 44 13.26 21.67 7.29
C LEU A 44 13.26 23.08 7.88
N GLY A 45 13.50 23.17 9.19
CA GLY A 45 13.78 24.45 9.89
C GLY A 45 12.56 25.28 10.29
N ASN A 46 11.37 24.69 10.33
CA ASN A 46 10.12 25.39 10.69
C ASN A 46 9.56 25.01 12.08
N ASP A 47 10.19 24.08 12.82
CA ASP A 47 9.73 23.55 14.12
C ASP A 47 8.25 23.13 14.12
N LYS A 48 7.81 22.55 13.00
CA LYS A 48 6.43 22.09 12.82
C LYS A 48 6.33 20.57 12.81
N PRO A 49 5.30 20.01 13.48
CA PRO A 49 5.01 18.58 13.42
C PRO A 49 4.44 18.21 12.05
N VAL A 50 4.46 16.91 11.74
CA VAL A 50 3.77 16.33 10.58
C VAL A 50 2.62 15.49 11.07
N THR A 51 1.44 15.78 10.53
CA THR A 51 0.23 14.99 10.75
C THR A 51 -0.21 14.42 9.41
N LEU A 52 -0.32 13.10 9.29
CA LEU A 52 -0.86 12.45 8.10
C LEU A 52 -2.11 11.66 8.43
N THR A 53 -3.11 11.75 7.57
CA THR A 53 -4.27 10.86 7.58
C THR A 53 -4.18 9.93 6.38
N LEU A 54 -4.05 8.65 6.66
CA LEU A 54 -4.06 7.58 5.67
C LEU A 54 -5.48 7.07 5.59
N THR A 55 -6.07 7.09 4.40
CA THR A 55 -7.42 6.58 4.13
C THR A 55 -7.32 5.58 2.99
N ALA A 56 -7.61 4.32 3.27
CA ALA A 56 -7.62 3.27 2.28
C ALA A 56 -9.04 2.76 2.03
N THR A 57 -9.31 2.38 0.79
CA THR A 57 -10.54 1.70 0.40
C THR A 57 -10.19 0.29 -0.08
N GLY A 58 -10.88 -0.70 0.47
CA GLY A 58 -10.64 -2.10 0.20
C GLY A 58 -11.90 -2.96 0.30
N LEU A 59 -11.69 -4.28 0.29
CA LEU A 59 -12.78 -5.25 0.38
C LEU A 59 -13.59 -5.12 1.68
N ASN A 60 -12.93 -4.71 2.76
CA ASN A 60 -13.51 -4.55 4.09
C ASN A 60 -14.11 -3.14 4.31
N GLY A 61 -14.22 -2.32 3.27
CA GLY A 61 -14.67 -0.94 3.35
C GLY A 61 -13.52 0.06 3.44
N VAL A 62 -13.76 1.18 4.13
CA VAL A 62 -12.77 2.24 4.32
C VAL A 62 -12.04 2.05 5.65
N VAL A 63 -10.71 2.06 5.60
CA VAL A 63 -9.82 2.00 6.77
C VAL A 63 -9.06 3.31 6.87
N THR A 64 -9.03 3.91 8.05
CA THR A 64 -8.33 5.18 8.27
C THR A 64 -7.37 5.06 9.45
N SER A 65 -6.17 5.63 9.30
CA SER A 65 -5.17 5.74 10.37
C SER A 65 -4.53 7.13 10.32
N THR A 66 -4.11 7.63 11.48
CA THR A 66 -3.44 8.92 11.60
C THR A 66 -2.05 8.74 12.17
N ILE A 67 -1.07 9.35 11.51
CA ILE A 67 0.31 9.44 11.96
C ILE A 67 0.55 10.84 12.49
N LEU A 68 1.21 10.92 13.64
CA LEU A 68 1.67 12.17 14.24
C LEU A 68 3.16 12.03 14.50
N ILE A 69 3.92 12.96 13.94
CA ILE A 69 5.37 13.07 14.14
C ILE A 69 5.61 14.45 14.74
N ASP A 70 6.29 14.50 15.88
CA ASP A 70 6.68 15.77 16.48
C ASP A 70 7.66 16.54 15.56
N ALA A 71 7.85 17.82 15.87
CA ALA A 71 8.62 18.71 15.02
C ALA A 71 10.09 18.29 14.83
N GLU A 72 10.69 17.76 15.89
CA GLU A 72 12.10 17.34 15.94
C GLU A 72 12.31 16.04 15.15
N ALA A 73 11.47 15.02 15.35
CA ALA A 73 11.56 13.76 14.63
C ALA A 73 11.17 13.92 13.16
N ALA A 74 10.32 14.89 12.82
CA ALA A 74 9.87 15.11 11.44
C ALA A 74 10.98 15.61 10.50
N ASP A 75 12.11 16.13 11.00
CA ASP A 75 13.28 16.51 10.19
C ASP A 75 13.97 15.30 9.52
N ALA A 76 13.66 14.08 9.96
CA ALA A 76 14.20 12.84 9.40
C ALA A 76 13.11 11.82 9.07
N PHE A 77 13.44 10.90 8.17
CA PHE A 77 12.53 9.81 7.82
C PHE A 77 12.33 8.85 9.00
N SER A 78 11.07 8.65 9.36
CA SER A 78 10.64 7.71 10.39
C SER A 78 9.77 6.61 9.78
N THR A 79 10.05 5.35 10.10
CA THR A 79 9.31 4.20 9.57
C THR A 79 8.03 3.94 10.36
N PHE A 80 6.90 3.88 9.65
CA PHE A 80 5.61 3.47 10.19
C PHE A 80 5.21 2.12 9.61
N LYS A 81 4.72 1.24 10.48
CA LYS A 81 4.26 -0.11 10.12
C LYS A 81 2.75 -0.23 10.28
N PHE A 82 2.15 -1.05 9.44
CA PHE A 82 0.71 -1.20 9.35
C PHE A 82 0.31 -2.67 9.27
N GLU A 83 -0.74 -3.02 10.01
CA GLU A 83 -1.35 -4.35 9.97
C GLU A 83 -2.80 -4.29 9.45
N ASP A 84 -3.47 -3.14 9.58
CA ASP A 84 -4.90 -3.00 9.27
C ASP A 84 -5.18 -2.72 7.79
N PHE A 85 -4.18 -2.25 7.04
CA PHE A 85 -4.30 -1.87 5.64
C PHE A 85 -4.15 -3.08 4.72
N THR A 86 -5.10 -4.02 4.82
CA THR A 86 -5.09 -5.28 4.07
C THR A 86 -6.19 -5.35 3.02
N ASN A 87 -5.90 -5.97 1.88
CA ASN A 87 -6.87 -6.15 0.78
C ASN A 87 -7.48 -4.81 0.30
N ILE A 88 -6.62 -3.79 0.17
CA ILE A 88 -6.98 -2.45 -0.30
C ILE A 88 -6.64 -2.30 -1.78
N HIS A 89 -7.38 -1.46 -2.50
CA HIS A 89 -7.10 -1.14 -3.92
C HIS A 89 -6.73 0.34 -4.12
N SER A 90 -7.01 1.18 -3.11
CA SER A 90 -6.65 2.60 -3.11
C SER A 90 -6.19 3.00 -1.71
N LEU A 91 -5.12 3.78 -1.64
CA LEU A 91 -4.60 4.42 -0.43
C LEU A 91 -4.39 5.90 -0.71
N THR A 92 -5.09 6.76 0.01
CA THR A 92 -4.88 8.20 -0.03
C THR A 92 -4.20 8.64 1.26
N ILE A 93 -3.10 9.37 1.14
CA ILE A 93 -2.35 9.92 2.26
C ILE A 93 -2.53 11.42 2.20
N THR A 94 -3.07 12.01 3.27
CA THR A 94 -3.43 13.43 3.34
C THR A 94 -2.66 14.10 4.47
N GLY A 95 -1.97 15.19 4.19
CA GLY A 95 -1.29 16.03 5.15
C GLY A 95 -2.24 16.82 6.05
N GLY A 96 -1.70 17.34 7.15
CA GLY A 96 -2.43 18.13 8.12
C GLY A 96 -2.94 19.46 7.54
N GLN A 97 -3.91 20.07 8.21
CA GLN A 97 -4.50 21.33 7.75
C GLN A 97 -3.54 22.53 7.88
N GLU A 98 -2.66 22.51 8.89
CA GLU A 98 -1.73 23.62 9.15
C GLU A 98 -0.43 23.49 8.34
N PHE A 99 0.07 22.25 8.21
CA PHE A 99 1.27 21.89 7.45
C PHE A 99 0.97 20.68 6.58
N PRO A 100 0.46 20.90 5.35
CA PRO A 100 0.04 19.84 4.45
C PRO A 100 1.21 19.13 3.76
N GLU A 101 2.43 19.71 3.78
CA GLU A 101 3.56 19.17 3.04
C GLU A 101 4.28 18.05 3.79
N PHE A 102 4.41 16.91 3.14
CA PHE A 102 5.12 15.75 3.66
C PHE A 102 5.92 15.05 2.57
N ALA A 103 6.91 14.28 3.01
CA ALA A 103 7.72 13.42 2.18
C ALA A 103 7.48 11.95 2.56
N ILE A 104 7.43 11.09 1.55
CA ILE A 104 7.32 9.63 1.72
C ILE A 104 8.52 8.95 1.05
N ASP A 105 9.05 7.93 1.70
CA ASP A 105 10.04 7.02 1.13
C ASP A 105 9.73 5.56 1.49
N ASN A 106 10.40 4.62 0.83
CA ASN A 106 10.40 3.18 1.14
C ASN A 106 8.99 2.59 1.40
N VAL A 107 8.04 2.87 0.49
CA VAL A 107 6.70 2.28 0.58
C VAL A 107 6.76 0.79 0.28
N ILE A 108 6.52 -0.04 1.29
CA ILE A 108 6.53 -1.49 1.19
C ILE A 108 5.09 -2.00 1.11
N LEU A 109 4.78 -2.66 -0.01
CA LEU A 109 3.49 -3.28 -0.29
C LEU A 109 3.64 -4.79 -0.41
N SER A 110 2.64 -5.54 0.03
CA SER A 110 2.49 -6.97 -0.30
C SER A 110 1.38 -7.15 -1.33
N PRO A 111 1.62 -7.84 -2.46
CA PRO A 111 0.53 -8.29 -3.31
C PRO A 111 -0.35 -9.28 -2.56
N VAL A 112 -1.66 -9.21 -2.78
CA VAL A 112 -2.62 -10.19 -2.27
C VAL A 112 -2.85 -11.23 -3.36
N PRO A 113 -2.59 -12.54 -3.11
CA PRO A 113 -2.81 -13.57 -4.12
C PRO A 113 -4.25 -13.54 -4.62
N GLU A 114 -4.43 -13.39 -5.93
CA GLU A 114 -5.77 -13.34 -6.51
C GLU A 114 -6.53 -14.66 -6.24
N PRO A 115 -7.79 -14.61 -5.77
CA PRO A 115 -8.62 -15.80 -5.58
C PRO A 115 -8.75 -16.66 -6.86
N ALA A 116 -8.61 -16.04 -8.03
CA ALA A 116 -8.68 -16.71 -9.33
C ALA A 116 -7.56 -17.73 -9.54
N SER A 117 -6.39 -17.55 -8.91
CA SER A 117 -5.30 -18.54 -8.99
C SER A 117 -5.73 -19.89 -8.38
N TRP A 118 -6.53 -19.85 -7.32
CA TRP A 118 -7.09 -21.07 -6.72
C TRP A 118 -8.24 -21.64 -7.54
N ALA A 119 -9.10 -20.78 -8.09
CA ALA A 119 -10.22 -21.22 -8.92
C ALA A 119 -9.72 -21.93 -10.19
N THR A 120 -8.71 -21.39 -10.88
CA THR A 120 -8.11 -22.00 -12.07
C THR A 120 -7.38 -23.31 -11.74
N LEU A 121 -6.71 -23.40 -10.60
CA LEU A 121 -6.12 -24.65 -10.10
C LEU A 121 -7.19 -25.72 -9.87
N ILE A 122 -8.27 -25.38 -9.15
CA ILE A 122 -9.37 -26.31 -8.87
C ILE A 122 -10.04 -26.76 -10.17
N ILE A 123 -10.29 -25.83 -11.10
CA ILE A 123 -10.85 -26.15 -12.41
C ILE A 123 -9.91 -27.09 -13.17
N GLY A 124 -8.61 -26.78 -13.22
CA GLY A 124 -7.61 -27.60 -13.90
C GLY A 124 -7.55 -29.03 -13.32
N LEU A 125 -7.52 -29.16 -12.00
CA LEU A 125 -7.53 -30.45 -11.32
C LEU A 125 -8.85 -31.21 -11.56
N GLY A 126 -9.98 -30.51 -11.57
CA GLY A 126 -11.31 -31.09 -11.86
C GLY A 126 -11.40 -31.65 -13.28
N VAL A 127 -10.86 -30.93 -14.28
CA VAL A 127 -10.81 -31.38 -15.68
C VAL A 127 -9.95 -32.64 -15.81
N ILE A 128 -8.75 -32.65 -15.21
CA ILE A 128 -7.84 -33.80 -15.25
C ILE A 128 -8.48 -35.02 -14.58
N GLY A 129 -9.00 -34.86 -13.35
CA GLY A 129 -9.66 -35.94 -12.61
C GLY A 129 -10.89 -36.49 -13.34
N GLY A 130 -11.71 -35.62 -13.93
CA GLY A 130 -12.87 -35.99 -14.74
C GLY A 130 -12.49 -36.81 -15.97
N ALA A 131 -11.41 -36.45 -16.67
CA ALA A 131 -10.90 -37.19 -17.81
C ALA A 131 -10.44 -38.61 -17.43
N PHE A 132 -9.73 -38.77 -16.31
CA PHE A 132 -9.33 -40.09 -15.79
C PHE A 132 -10.53 -40.96 -15.41
N ARG A 133 -11.56 -40.39 -14.79
CA ARG A 133 -12.79 -41.12 -14.41
C ARG A 133 -13.53 -41.63 -15.65
N ARG A 134 -13.66 -40.82 -16.70
CA ARG A 134 -14.30 -41.24 -17.97
C ARG A 134 -13.54 -42.40 -18.63
N ARG A 135 -12.20 -42.37 -18.64
CA ARG A 135 -11.38 -43.45 -19.22
C ARG A 135 -11.51 -44.78 -18.46
N ARG A 136 -11.68 -44.76 -17.13
CA ARG A 136 -11.92 -45.99 -16.34
C ARG A 136 -13.30 -46.60 -16.61
N LEU A 137 -14.34 -45.79 -16.73
CA LEU A 137 -15.70 -46.26 -17.03
C LEU A 137 -15.79 -46.88 -18.43
N ALA A 138 -15.10 -46.30 -19.42
CA ALA A 138 -15.03 -46.84 -20.79
C ALA A 138 -14.21 -48.14 -20.92
N ARG A 139 -13.43 -48.52 -19.89
CA ARG A 139 -12.55 -49.70 -19.90
C ARG A 139 -13.05 -50.87 -19.05
N ARG A 140 -14.28 -50.86 -18.53
CA ARG A 140 -14.89 -52.04 -17.89
C ARG A 140 -15.52 -52.93 -18.97
N PRO A 141 -14.95 -54.11 -19.32
CA PRO A 141 -15.65 -55.11 -20.11
C PRO A 141 -16.71 -55.74 -19.20
N GLY A 142 -17.94 -55.85 -19.71
CA GLY A 142 -18.99 -56.70 -19.13
C GLY A 142 -18.78 -58.16 -19.50
#